data_AF-I0AJB6-F1
#
_entry.id   AF-I0AJB6-F1
#
_cell.length_a   1.000
_cell.length_b   1.000
_cell.length_c   1.000
_cell.angle_alpha   90.00
_cell.angle_beta   90.00
_cell.angle_gamma   90.00
#
_symmetry.space_group_name_H-M   'P 1'
#
loop_
_entity.id
_entity.type
_entity.pdbx_description
1 polymer ?
#
loop_
_entity_poly.entity_id
_entity_poly.type
_entity_poly.pdbx_seq_one_letter_code
_entity_poly.pdbx_strand_id
1 'polypeptide(L)'
;MVCARCTGIYFGALITAFLNLLPVSISISKRLLFYSAIPMLLDVIFISFGVYEYNKVISFITGNIFGASLFIFIFEIIKDYFLELTKEKNF
;
A
#
# COMPACT_ATOMS: atom_id res chain seq x y z
N MET A 1 6.95 18.58 4.05
CA MET A 1 6.32 17.94 2.87
C MET A 1 6.17 16.42 3.01
N VAL A 2 7.23 15.69 3.36
CA VAL A 2 7.20 14.21 3.33
C VAL A 2 6.31 13.59 4.41
N CYS A 3 6.17 14.24 5.58
CA CYS A 3 5.50 13.66 6.74
C CYS A 3 4.04 13.27 6.48
N ALA A 4 3.23 14.11 5.82
CA ALA A 4 1.83 13.76 5.55
C ALA A 4 1.69 12.52 4.66
N ARG A 5 2.62 12.35 3.70
CA ARG A 5 2.66 11.17 2.83
C ARG A 5 3.10 9.93 3.59
N CYS A 6 4.17 10.03 4.39
CA CYS A 6 4.63 8.92 5.23
C CYS A 6 3.54 8.49 6.23
N THR A 7 2.88 9.45 6.89
CA THR A 7 1.74 9.17 7.77
C THR A 7 0.61 8.49 7.01
N GLY A 8 0.31 8.94 5.79
CA GLY A 8 -0.64 8.27 4.89
C GLY A 8 -0.26 6.81 4.65
N ILE A 9 0.99 6.54 4.23
CA ILE A 9 1.50 5.19 3.96
C ILE A 9 1.36 4.29 5.19
N TYR A 10 1.84 4.74 6.35
CA TYR A 10 1.77 3.96 7.59
C TYR A 10 0.32 3.73 8.03
N PHE A 11 -0.52 4.75 7.93
CA PHE A 11 -1.92 4.67 8.35
C PHE A 11 -2.73 3.77 7.41
N GLY A 12 -2.50 3.84 6.10
CA GLY A 12 -3.10 2.93 5.12
C GLY A 12 -2.72 1.48 5.39
N ALA A 13 -1.43 1.21 5.58
CA ALA A 13 -0.96 -0.13 5.95
C ALA A 13 -1.59 -0.63 7.27
N LEU A 14 -1.69 0.24 8.28
CA LEU A 14 -2.31 -0.10 9.57
C LEU A 14 -3.79 -0.46 9.43
N ILE A 15 -4.57 0.36 8.71
CA ILE A 15 -6.00 0.08 8.47
C ILE A 15 -6.14 -1.28 7.80
N THR A 16 -5.35 -1.52 6.77
CA THR A 16 -5.44 -2.77 6.02
C THR A 16 -5.00 -3.97 6.85
N ALA A 17 -4.02 -3.82 7.74
CA ALA A 17 -3.66 -4.84 8.71
C ALA A 17 -4.83 -5.19 9.65
N PHE A 18 -5.53 -4.18 10.17
CA PHE A 18 -6.74 -4.39 10.98
C PHE A 18 -7.87 -5.05 10.19
N LEU A 19 -8.10 -4.64 8.94
CA LEU A 19 -9.12 -5.24 8.09
C LEU A 19 -8.81 -6.68 7.73
N ASN A 20 -7.53 -7.01 7.53
CA ASN A 20 -7.09 -8.38 7.23
C ASN A 20 -7.16 -9.32 8.46
N LEU A 21 -7.37 -8.77 9.66
CA LEU A 21 -7.68 -9.56 10.87
C LEU A 21 -9.13 -10.05 10.87
N LEU A 22 -10.02 -9.37 10.12
CA LEU A 22 -11.39 -9.83 9.91
C LEU A 22 -11.38 -10.99 8.90
N PRO A 23 -12.36 -11.91 8.94
CA PRO A 23 -12.47 -13.03 8.00
C PRO A 23 -12.88 -12.59 6.57
N VAL A 24 -12.53 -11.38 6.18
CA VAL A 24 -12.77 -10.82 4.84
C VAL A 24 -11.53 -11.11 4.01
N SER A 25 -11.61 -12.09 3.11
CA SER A 25 -10.52 -12.39 2.17
C SER A 25 -10.43 -11.30 1.10
N ILE A 26 -9.59 -10.30 1.33
CA ILE A 26 -9.26 -9.29 0.32
C ILE A 26 -8.04 -9.82 -0.45
N SER A 27 -8.27 -10.34 -1.65
CA SER A 27 -7.17 -10.65 -2.58
C SER A 27 -6.93 -9.44 -3.48
N ILE A 28 -5.68 -9.01 -3.58
CA ILE A 28 -5.31 -7.88 -4.42
C ILE A 28 -4.37 -8.36 -5.52
N SER A 29 -4.80 -8.16 -6.77
CA SER A 29 -3.91 -8.40 -7.90
C SER A 29 -2.64 -7.55 -7.79
N LYS A 30 -1.49 -8.14 -8.13
CA LYS A 30 -0.19 -7.44 -8.27
C LYS A 30 -0.30 -6.15 -9.09
N ARG A 31 -1.26 -6.09 -10.03
CA ARG A 31 -1.54 -4.89 -10.86
C ARG A 31 -2.04 -3.70 -10.05
N LEU A 32 -2.77 -3.92 -8.95
CA LEU A 32 -3.30 -2.85 -8.12
C LEU A 32 -2.21 -2.08 -7.36
N LEU A 33 -1.08 -2.74 -7.04
CA LEU A 33 0.08 -2.05 -6.49
C LEU A 33 0.62 -1.00 -7.46
N PHE A 34 0.70 -1.35 -8.75
CA PHE A 34 1.12 -0.41 -9.78
C PHE A 34 0.10 0.72 -9.95
N TYR A 35 -1.20 0.40 -9.99
CA TYR A 35 -2.23 1.42 -10.11
C TYR A 35 -2.31 2.38 -8.92
N SER A 36 -2.06 1.89 -7.70
CA SER A 36 -2.03 2.72 -6.48
C SER A 36 -0.75 3.55 -6.36
N ALA A 37 0.36 3.13 -6.98
CA ALA A 37 1.59 3.92 -7.02
C ALA A 37 1.49 5.14 -7.96
N ILE A 38 0.74 5.04 -9.05
CA ILE A 38 0.55 6.12 -10.04
C ILE A 38 0.09 7.45 -9.40
N PRO A 39 -1.01 7.52 -8.63
CA PRO A 39 -1.47 8.79 -8.07
C PRO A 39 -0.47 9.40 -7.07
N MET A 40 0.26 8.56 -6.31
CA MET A 40 1.31 9.05 -5.41
C MET A 40 2.50 9.61 -6.17
N LEU A 41 2.94 8.93 -7.24
CA LEU A 41 4.03 9.40 -8.10
C LEU A 41 3.66 10.68 -8.84
N LEU A 42 2.45 10.76 -9.40
CA LEU A 42 1.95 11.99 -10.03
C LEU A 42 1.91 13.15 -9.04
N ASP A 43 1.47 12.92 -7.80
CA ASP A 43 1.47 13.93 -6.73
C ASP A 43 2.90 14.42 -6.44
N VAL A 44 3.92 13.54 -6.40
CA VAL A 44 5.34 13.96 -6.27
C VAL A 44 5.75 14.84 -7.45
N ILE A 45 5.48 14.36 -8.67
CA ILE A 45 5.97 14.95 -9.90
C ILE A 45 5.37 16.34 -10.06
N PHE A 46 4.05 16.47 -9.97
CA PHE A 46 3.37 17.74 -10.17
C PHE A 46 3.77 18.80 -9.14
N ILE A 47 3.96 18.41 -7.87
CA ILE A 47 4.49 19.34 -6.85
C ILE A 47 5.95 19.73 -7.18
N SER A 48 6.77 18.78 -7.62
CA SER A 48 8.19 19.05 -7.95
C SER A 48 8.36 19.94 -9.18
N PHE A 49 7.47 19.81 -10.17
CA PHE A 49 7.41 20.66 -11.36
C PHE A 49 6.71 22.00 -11.11
N GLY A 50 6.16 22.24 -9.91
CA GLY A 50 5.45 23.47 -9.57
C GLY A 50 4.09 23.61 -10.27
N VAL A 51 3.48 22.51 -10.71
CA VAL A 51 2.15 22.48 -11.35
C VAL A 51 1.05 22.89 -10.37
N TYR A 52 1.20 22.52 -9.09
CA TYR A 52 0.36 23.00 -8.00
C TYR A 52 1.12 22.99 -6.67
N GLU A 53 0.59 23.69 -5.66
CA GLU A 53 1.20 23.77 -4.34
C GLU A 53 0.92 22.55 -3.47
N TYR A 54 1.90 22.19 -2.64
CA TYR A 54 1.79 21.06 -1.73
C TYR A 54 0.53 21.13 -0.85
N ASN A 55 -0.33 20.11 -0.98
CA ASN A 55 -1.52 19.94 -0.15
C ASN A 55 -1.38 18.69 0.74
N LYS A 56 -1.38 18.92 2.06
CA LYS A 56 -1.26 17.87 3.09
C LYS A 56 -2.32 16.77 2.95
N VAL A 57 -3.54 17.13 2.56
CA VAL A 57 -4.67 16.19 2.44
C VAL A 57 -4.46 15.27 1.23
N ILE A 58 -4.07 15.84 0.08
CA ILE A 58 -3.81 15.06 -1.13
C ILE A 58 -2.64 14.10 -0.90
N SER A 59 -1.53 14.58 -0.34
CA SER A 59 -0.38 13.74 -0.05
C SER A 59 -0.67 12.64 0.99
N PHE A 60 -1.57 12.89 1.94
CA PHE A 60 -2.04 11.86 2.89
C PHE A 60 -2.90 10.80 2.19
N ILE A 61 -3.86 11.20 1.36
CA ILE A 61 -4.75 10.28 0.64
C ILE A 61 -3.96 9.41 -0.33
N THR A 62 -3.08 10.00 -1.14
CA THR A 62 -2.26 9.23 -2.09
C THR A 62 -1.30 8.28 -1.37
N GLY A 63 -0.71 8.71 -0.26
CA GLY A 63 0.08 7.85 0.60
C GLY A 63 -0.72 6.70 1.20
N ASN A 64 -1.94 6.95 1.66
CA ASN A 64 -2.83 5.94 2.26
C ASN A 64 -3.20 4.84 1.26
N ILE A 65 -3.66 5.22 0.07
CA ILE A 65 -4.02 4.28 -1.00
C ILE A 65 -2.83 3.37 -1.36
N PHE A 66 -1.64 3.96 -1.48
CA PHE A 66 -0.42 3.20 -1.77
C PHE A 66 -0.03 2.28 -0.60
N GLY A 67 -0.04 2.78 0.64
CA GLY A 67 0.32 2.02 1.83
C GLY A 67 -0.60 0.81 2.07
N ALA A 68 -1.91 0.98 1.87
CA ALA A 68 -2.90 -0.09 1.96
C ALA A 68 -2.62 -1.21 0.93
N SER A 69 -2.38 -0.82 -0.32
CA SER A 69 -2.09 -1.77 -1.41
C SER A 69 -0.76 -2.49 -1.19
N LEU A 70 0.26 -1.77 -0.70
CA LEU A 70 1.58 -2.32 -0.38
C LEU A 70 1.50 -3.37 0.73
N PHE A 71 0.72 -3.11 1.79
CA PHE A 71 0.56 -4.06 2.88
C PHE A 71 -0.02 -5.40 2.40
N ILE A 72 -1.10 -5.38 1.63
CA ILE A 72 -1.73 -6.62 1.13
C ILE A 72 -0.76 -7.39 0.23
N PHE A 73 -0.04 -6.69 -0.64
CA PHE A 73 0.94 -7.33 -1.51
C PHE A 73 2.05 -8.04 -0.71
N ILE A 74 2.62 -7.38 0.30
CA ILE A 74 3.63 -8.00 1.18
C ILE A 74 3.02 -9.18 1.94
N PHE A 75 1.80 -9.03 2.45
CA PHE A 75 1.11 -10.09 3.18
C PHE A 75 0.84 -11.33 2.32
N GLU A 76 0.39 -11.16 1.08
CA GLU A 76 0.19 -12.26 0.13
C GLU A 76 1.51 -13.00 -0.16
N ILE A 77 2.61 -12.28 -0.42
CA ILE A 77 3.92 -12.89 -0.64
C ILE A 77 4.37 -13.70 0.58
N ILE A 78 4.24 -13.14 1.79
CA ILE A 78 4.61 -13.83 3.02
C ILE A 78 3.74 -15.07 3.21
N LYS A 79 2.43 -14.96 2.99
CA LYS A 79 1.49 -16.08 3.10
C LYS A 79 1.84 -17.19 2.12
N ASP A 80 2.09 -16.86 0.86
CA ASP A 80 2.48 -17.84 -0.17
C ASP A 80 3.79 -18.54 0.21
N TYR A 81 4.79 -17.78 0.67
CA TYR A 81 6.07 -18.34 1.14
C TYR A 81 5.91 -19.32 2.32
N PHE A 82 5.09 -18.99 3.32
CA PHE A 82 4.81 -19.90 4.44
C PHE A 82 4.01 -21.15 4.01
N LEU A 83 3.10 -21.02 3.04
CA LEU A 83 2.35 -22.15 2.49
C LEU A 83 3.26 -23.12 1.72
N GLU A 84 4.23 -22.61 0.96
CA GLU A 84 5.23 -23.42 0.26
C GLU A 84 6.12 -24.19 1.24
N LEU A 85 6.63 -23.53 2.28
CA LEU A 85 7.42 -24.16 3.34
C LEU A 85 6.66 -25.27 4.08
N THR A 86 5.35 -25.10 4.27
CA THR A 86 4.52 -26.11 4.95
C THR A 86 4.26 -27.32 4.06
N LYS A 87 4.17 -27.14 2.73
CA LYS A 87 4.06 -28.26 1.79
C LYS A 87 5.33 -29.11 1.75
N GLU A 88 6.51 -28.49 1.80
CA GLU A 88 7.79 -29.20 1.78
C GLU A 88 7.98 -30.09 3.03
N LYS A 89 7.50 -29.66 4.20
CA LYS A 89 7.57 -30.45 5.45
C LYS A 89 6.59 -31.63 5.54
N ASN A 90 5.59 -31.70 4.67
CA ASN A 90 4.56 -32.77 4.67
C ASN A 90 4.85 -33.88 3.66
N PHE A 91 6.02 -33.86 3.01
CA PHE A 91 6.58 -34.93 2.18
C PHE A 91 7.81 -35.53 2.86
#